data_AF-A0AAN6F6F1-F1
#
_entry.id   AF-A0AAN6F6F1-F1
#
_cell.length_a   1.000
_cell.length_b   1.000
_cell.length_c   1.000
_cell.angle_alpha   90.00
_cell.angle_beta   90.00
_cell.angle_gamma   90.00
#
_symmetry.space_group_name_H-M   'P 1'
#
loop_
_entity.id
_entity.type
_entity.pdbx_description
1 polymer ?
#
loop_
_entity_poly.entity_id
_entity_poly.type
_entity_poly.pdbx_seq_one_letter_code
_entity_poly.pdbx_strand_id
1 'polypeptide(L)'
;MAILLGLRKSSGLPYAAPGDVFYTFHNGGGWASIGEAVSLTATVLWSSAIGYDCIFHLGEEIRGAATIMPTVLTWGYAVEFTLGLATVLVIVFSVDDVDALLSTPLSQSGITIFEGLCFVLEKRLCALLR
;
A
#
# COMPACT_ATOMS: atom_id res chain seq x y z
N MET A 1 14.50 -1.00 2.03
CA MET A 1 13.09 -1.09 1.59
C MET A 1 12.31 -0.04 2.36
N ALA A 2 11.47 0.73 1.67
CA ALA A 2 10.69 1.85 2.20
C ALA A 2 9.84 1.43 3.41
N ILE A 3 9.64 2.34 4.37
CA ILE A 3 8.79 2.15 5.56
C ILE A 3 7.50 1.44 5.16
N LEU A 4 7.32 0.24 5.70
CA LEU A 4 6.00 -0.34 5.84
C LEU A 4 5.40 0.32 7.09
N LEU A 5 4.36 1.14 6.88
CA LEU A 5 3.49 1.57 7.97
C LEU A 5 3.12 0.32 8.77
N GLY A 6 3.30 0.35 10.09
CA GLY A 6 2.58 -0.57 10.96
C GLY A 6 3.13 -1.96 11.20
N LEU A 7 4.29 -2.34 10.65
CA LEU A 7 4.81 -3.69 10.89
C LEU A 7 5.70 -3.74 12.13
N ARG A 8 5.07 -4.14 13.24
CA ARG A 8 5.71 -4.43 14.52
C ARG A 8 6.51 -5.75 14.44
N LYS A 9 7.52 -5.91 15.31
CA LYS A 9 8.09 -7.21 15.69
C LYS A 9 7.07 -8.02 16.51
N SER A 10 6.49 -9.06 15.88
CA SER A 10 5.42 -9.99 16.30
C SER A 10 4.74 -9.74 17.66
N SER A 11 3.41 -9.61 17.61
CA SER A 11 2.55 -9.42 18.78
C SER A 11 2.07 -10.72 19.43
N GLY A 12 2.41 -11.88 18.84
CA GLY A 12 1.87 -13.19 19.24
C GLY A 12 0.43 -13.44 18.78
N LEU A 13 -0.17 -12.49 18.05
CA LEU A 13 -1.45 -12.65 17.36
C LEU A 13 -1.19 -12.87 15.86
N PRO A 14 -2.01 -13.68 15.17
CA PRO A 14 -1.85 -13.93 13.73
C PRO A 14 -2.23 -12.74 12.81
N TYR A 15 -2.47 -11.55 13.37
CA TYR A 15 -2.84 -10.34 12.62
C TYR A 15 -2.40 -9.07 13.37
N ALA A 16 -2.16 -7.99 12.61
CA ALA A 16 -1.78 -6.71 13.17
C ALA A 16 -2.96 -5.99 13.85
N ALA A 17 -2.74 -5.42 15.03
CA ALA A 17 -3.72 -4.58 15.71
C ALA A 17 -3.76 -3.17 15.09
N PRO A 18 -4.92 -2.50 14.95
CA PRO A 18 -5.00 -1.17 14.34
C PRO A 18 -4.09 -0.12 15.02
N GLY A 19 -3.96 -0.19 16.34
CA GLY A 19 -3.06 0.69 17.07
C GLY A 19 -1.59 0.51 16.67
N ASP A 20 -1.16 -0.74 16.48
CA ASP A 20 0.19 -1.03 16.01
C ASP A 20 0.35 -0.58 14.56
N VAL A 21 -0.67 -0.79 13.71
CA VAL A 21 -0.64 -0.42 12.29
C VAL A 21 -0.47 1.09 12.06
N PHE A 22 -1.23 1.92 12.77
CA PHE A 22 -1.27 3.36 12.50
C PHE A 22 -0.27 4.17 13.32
N TYR A 23 0.20 3.65 14.46
CA TYR A 23 1.06 4.41 15.38
C TYR A 23 2.50 3.91 15.45
N THR A 24 2.85 2.79 14.78
CA THR A 24 4.23 2.30 14.75
C THR A 24 4.92 2.62 13.44
N PHE A 25 6.14 3.12 13.56
CA PHE A 25 7.01 3.44 12.43
C PHE A 25 8.29 2.64 12.56
N HIS A 26 8.63 1.89 11.52
CA HIS A 26 9.83 1.06 11.49
C HIS A 26 10.78 1.51 10.37
N ASN A 27 12.03 1.77 10.74
CA ASN A 27 13.09 2.12 9.80
C ASN A 27 13.92 0.88 9.44
N GLY A 28 13.32 -0.03 8.66
CA GLY A 28 14.02 -1.22 8.15
C GLY A 28 15.07 -0.90 7.07
N GLY A 29 15.18 0.37 6.65
CA GLY A 29 16.14 0.82 5.64
C GLY A 29 17.46 1.37 6.17
N GLY A 30 17.57 1.58 7.49
CA GLY A 30 18.78 2.16 8.10
C GLY A 30 18.99 3.65 7.81
N TRP A 31 17.93 4.39 7.48
CA TRP A 31 17.99 5.84 7.22
C TRP A 31 18.34 6.63 8.49
N ALA A 32 18.84 7.86 8.37
CA ALA A 32 19.35 8.62 9.52
C ALA A 32 18.23 9.06 10.48
N SER A 33 17.01 9.20 9.98
CA SER A 33 15.82 9.46 10.80
C SER A 33 14.56 8.74 10.30
N ILE A 34 13.56 8.59 11.18
CA ILE A 34 12.24 8.08 10.79
C ILE A 34 11.58 9.02 9.76
N GLY A 35 11.78 10.33 9.89
CA GLY A 35 11.25 11.32 8.94
C GLY A 35 11.77 11.12 7.53
N GLU A 36 13.07 10.90 7.36
CA GLU A 36 13.68 10.59 6.06
C GLU A 36 13.11 9.30 5.47
N ALA A 37 12.99 8.26 6.29
CA ALA A 37 12.43 6.99 5.87
C ALA A 37 10.96 7.17 5.40
N VAL A 38 10.15 8.02 6.08
CA VAL A 38 8.76 8.32 5.68
C VAL A 38 8.73 9.09 4.36
N SER A 39 9.57 10.11 4.21
CA SER A 39 9.64 10.92 2.99
C SER A 39 10.02 10.08 1.76
N LEU A 40 10.94 9.13 1.92
CA LEU A 40 11.32 8.22 0.84
C LEU A 40 10.19 7.27 0.46
N THR A 41 9.48 6.71 1.45
CA THR A 41 8.29 5.89 1.18
C THR A 41 7.22 6.65 0.42
N ALA A 42 6.92 7.88 0.83
CA ALA A 42 5.94 8.73 0.15
C ALA A 42 6.36 9.01 -1.31
N THR A 43 7.66 9.18 -1.57
CA THR A 43 8.20 9.40 -2.92
C THR A 43 8.04 8.17 -3.81
N VAL A 44 8.25 6.96 -3.28
CA VAL A 44 8.03 5.71 -4.03
C VAL A 44 6.56 5.56 -4.41
N LEU A 45 5.62 5.91 -3.53
CA LEU A 45 4.19 5.88 -3.86
C LEU A 45 3.85 6.83 -5.00
N TRP A 46 4.50 8.00 -5.08
CA TRP A 46 4.31 8.93 -6.20
C TRP A 46 4.88 8.44 -7.53
N SER A 47 5.82 7.50 -7.50
CA SER A 47 6.40 6.96 -8.74
C SER A 47 5.40 6.16 -9.60
N SER A 48 4.28 5.72 -9.04
CA SER A 48 3.22 5.06 -9.81
C SER A 48 2.51 6.00 -10.78
N ALA A 49 2.58 7.32 -10.54
CA ALA A 49 2.04 8.36 -11.40
C ALA A 49 2.99 8.75 -12.56
N ILE A 50 4.09 8.02 -12.77
CA ILE A 50 4.96 8.23 -13.92
C ILE A 50 4.23 7.76 -15.18
N GLY A 51 4.04 8.66 -16.15
CA GLY A 51 3.39 8.36 -17.43
C GLY A 51 2.09 9.13 -17.69
N TYR A 52 1.61 9.95 -16.75
CA TYR A 52 0.45 10.82 -17.00
C TYR A 52 0.69 11.89 -18.08
N ASP A 53 1.95 12.14 -18.46
CA ASP A 53 2.34 13.05 -19.54
C ASP A 53 1.79 12.61 -20.91
N CYS A 54 1.63 11.31 -21.14
CA CYS A 54 1.07 10.80 -22.39
C CYS A 54 -0.36 11.30 -22.64
N ILE A 55 -1.16 11.52 -21.59
CA ILE A 55 -2.52 12.07 -21.69
C ILE A 55 -2.47 13.49 -22.25
N PHE A 56 -1.43 14.26 -21.90
CA PHE A 56 -1.23 15.61 -22.41
C PHE A 56 -0.75 15.62 -23.86
N HIS A 57 0.14 14.71 -24.24
CA HIS A 57 0.55 14.54 -25.63
C HIS A 57 -0.60 14.11 -26.55
N LEU A 58 -1.49 13.25 -26.05
CA LEU A 58 -2.73 12.86 -26.74
C LEU A 58 -3.80 13.97 -26.77
N GLY A 59 -3.58 15.08 -26.07
CA GLY A 59 -4.53 16.19 -25.97
C GLY A 59 -4.83 16.87 -27.30
N GLU A 60 -3.88 16.87 -28.25
CA GLU A 60 -4.08 17.46 -29.59
C GLU A 60 -5.12 16.68 -30.42
N GLU A 61 -5.23 15.38 -30.18
CA GLU A 61 -6.11 14.47 -30.93
C GLU A 61 -7.53 14.37 -30.32
N ILE A 62 -7.71 14.88 -29.09
CA ILE A 62 -8.99 14.80 -28.35
C ILE A 62 -9.82 16.07 -28.57
N ARG A 63 -11.03 15.91 -29.13
CA ARG A 63 -12.00 17.01 -29.26
C ARG A 63 -12.45 17.49 -27.88
N GLY A 64 -12.21 18.76 -27.56
CA GLY A 64 -12.59 19.32 -26.25
C GLY A 64 -11.62 18.95 -25.13
N ALA A 65 -10.34 18.76 -25.48
CA ALA A 65 -9.25 18.41 -24.57
C ALA A 65 -9.25 19.23 -23.25
N ALA A 66 -9.50 20.53 -23.32
CA ALA A 66 -9.53 21.44 -22.17
C ALA A 66 -10.51 21.03 -21.05
N THR A 67 -11.58 20.29 -21.36
CA THR A 67 -12.58 19.84 -20.38
C THR A 67 -12.45 18.35 -20.07
N ILE A 68 -12.09 17.55 -21.08
CA ILE A 68 -12.01 16.09 -20.96
C ILE A 68 -10.77 15.67 -20.18
N MET A 69 -9.61 16.25 -20.49
CA MET A 69 -8.34 15.89 -19.86
C MET A 69 -8.34 16.05 -18.33
N PRO A 70 -8.77 17.20 -17.75
CA PRO A 70 -8.80 17.32 -16.28
C PRO A 70 -9.75 16.31 -15.63
N THR A 71 -10.87 15.98 -16.29
CA THR A 71 -11.82 14.98 -15.80
C THR A 71 -11.21 13.58 -15.80
N VAL A 72 -10.55 13.18 -16.91
CA VAL A 72 -9.90 11.87 -17.05
C VAL A 72 -8.75 11.73 -16.04
N LEU A 73 -7.93 12.76 -15.85
CA LEU A 73 -6.85 12.76 -14.86
C LEU A 73 -7.38 12.59 -13.44
N THR A 74 -8.48 13.28 -13.10
CA THR A 74 -9.10 13.17 -11.78
C THR A 74 -9.62 11.75 -11.52
N TRP A 75 -10.28 11.14 -12.50
CA TRP A 75 -10.77 9.77 -12.39
C TRP A 75 -9.64 8.73 -12.35
N GLY A 76 -8.61 8.89 -13.19
CA GLY A 76 -7.45 8.01 -13.19
C GLY A 76 -6.76 8.00 -11.84
N TYR A 77 -6.48 9.18 -11.30
CA TYR A 77 -5.88 9.33 -9.98
C TYR A 77 -6.77 8.77 -8.86
N ALA A 78 -8.09 9.04 -8.89
CA ALA A 78 -9.00 8.55 -7.86
C ALA A 78 -9.05 7.02 -7.80
N VAL A 79 -9.08 6.35 -8.96
CA VAL A 79 -9.07 4.88 -9.03
C VAL A 79 -7.72 4.33 -8.56
N GLU A 80 -6.61 4.90 -9.03
CA GLU A 80 -5.26 4.49 -8.64
C GLU A 80 -5.04 4.64 -7.13
N PHE A 81 -5.41 5.79 -6.56
CA PHE A 81 -5.32 6.04 -5.13
C PHE A 81 -6.16 5.06 -4.32
N THR A 82 -7.39 4.77 -4.76
CA THR A 82 -8.29 3.85 -4.04
C THR A 82 -7.75 2.42 -4.05
N LEU A 83 -7.30 1.93 -5.21
CA LEU A 83 -6.70 0.60 -5.30
C LEU A 83 -5.39 0.52 -4.52
N GLY A 84 -4.51 1.51 -4.67
CA GLY A 84 -3.24 1.56 -3.96
C GLY A 84 -3.43 1.58 -2.44
N LEU A 85 -4.37 2.38 -1.94
CA LEU A 85 -4.73 2.42 -0.52
C LEU A 85 -5.26 1.06 -0.05
N ALA A 86 -6.16 0.43 -0.82
CA ALA A 86 -6.69 -0.89 -0.48
C ALA A 86 -5.58 -1.95 -0.40
N THR A 87 -4.64 -1.95 -1.37
CA THR A 87 -3.49 -2.87 -1.37
C THR A 87 -2.57 -2.65 -0.17
N VAL A 88 -2.26 -1.40 0.17
CA VAL A 88 -1.43 -1.09 1.35
C VAL A 88 -2.10 -1.57 2.63
N LEU A 89 -3.40 -1.33 2.79
CA LEU A 89 -4.14 -1.80 3.97
C LEU A 89 -4.15 -3.33 4.06
N VAL A 90 -4.40 -4.03 2.95
CA VAL A 90 -4.33 -5.50 2.90
C VAL A 90 -2.96 -6.00 3.37
N ILE A 91 -1.87 -5.46 2.85
CA ILE A 91 -0.52 -5.92 3.20
C ILE A 91 -0.23 -5.67 4.69
N VAL A 92 -0.52 -4.47 5.19
CA VAL A 92 -0.17 -4.09 6.57
C VAL A 92 -0.99 -4.83 7.62
N PHE A 93 -2.23 -5.23 7.31
CA PHE A 93 -3.04 -6.05 8.23
C PHE A 93 -2.76 -7.56 8.12
N SER A 94 -2.31 -8.05 6.96
CA SER A 94 -2.05 -9.47 6.73
C SER A 94 -0.65 -9.94 7.14
N VAL A 95 0.32 -9.04 7.24
CA VAL A 95 1.70 -9.39 7.59
C VAL A 95 1.95 -9.16 9.08
N ASP A 96 2.33 -10.22 9.81
CA ASP A 96 2.72 -10.13 11.25
C ASP A 96 4.25 -9.99 11.44
N ASP A 97 5.05 -10.64 10.58
CA ASP A 97 6.52 -10.60 10.65
C ASP A 97 7.14 -10.31 9.27
N VAL A 98 7.76 -9.13 9.15
CA VAL A 98 8.42 -8.67 7.93
C VAL A 98 9.67 -9.47 7.63
N ASP A 99 10.46 -9.79 8.65
CA ASP A 99 11.73 -10.50 8.48
C ASP A 99 11.46 -11.94 8.03
N ALA A 100 10.43 -12.57 8.60
CA ALA A 100 9.93 -13.85 8.12
C ALA A 100 9.47 -13.77 6.66
N LEU A 101 8.69 -12.74 6.29
CA LEU A 101 8.22 -12.57 4.91
C LEU A 101 9.37 -12.32 3.93
N LEU A 102 10.36 -11.51 4.27
CA LEU A 102 11.54 -11.27 3.44
C LEU A 102 12.45 -12.50 3.30
N SER A 103 12.38 -13.43 4.27
CA SER A 103 13.08 -14.71 4.19
C SER A 103 12.34 -15.74 3.32
N THR A 104 11.06 -15.54 3.02
CA THR A 104 10.31 -16.43 2.11
C THR A 104 10.70 -16.21 0.66
N PRO A 105 10.75 -17.28 -0.17
CA PRO A 105 10.93 -17.13 -1.61
C PRO A 105 9.87 -16.20 -2.21
N LEU A 106 10.28 -15.32 -3.14
CA LEU A 106 9.38 -14.34 -3.77
C LEU A 106 8.19 -14.99 -4.51
N SER A 107 8.34 -16.25 -4.94
CA SER A 107 7.25 -17.03 -5.54
C SER A 107 6.16 -17.43 -4.54
N GLN A 108 6.46 -17.42 -3.24
CA GLN A 108 5.57 -17.84 -2.17
C GLN A 108 5.06 -16.67 -1.32
N SER A 109 5.78 -15.54 -1.30
CA SER A 109 5.42 -14.37 -0.49
C SER A 109 4.02 -13.83 -0.80
N GLY A 110 3.57 -13.89 -2.06
CA GLY A 110 2.21 -13.52 -2.44
C GLY A 110 1.12 -14.44 -1.85
N ILE A 111 1.40 -15.74 -1.74
CA ILE A 111 0.49 -16.73 -1.16
C ILE A 111 0.37 -16.49 0.35
N THR A 112 1.49 -16.24 1.04
CA THR A 112 1.51 -15.93 2.48
C THR A 112 0.68 -14.69 2.82
N ILE A 113 0.74 -13.63 2.00
CA ILE A 113 -0.08 -12.42 2.19
C ILE A 113 -1.57 -12.74 1.98
N PHE A 114 -1.90 -13.55 0.97
CA PHE A 114 -3.28 -13.95 0.69
C PHE A 114 -3.88 -14.80 1.81
N GLU A 115 -3.10 -15.75 2.36
CA GLU A 115 -3.50 -16.54 3.52
C GLU A 115 -3.76 -15.66 4.76
N GLY A 116 -2.88 -14.69 5.03
CA GLY A 116 -3.09 -13.71 6.10
C GLY A 116 -4.35 -12.86 5.89
N LEU A 117 -4.64 -12.48 4.64
CA LEU A 117 -5.85 -11.71 4.31
C LEU A 117 -7.13 -12.52 4.58
N CYS A 118 -7.17 -13.78 4.12
CA CYS A 118 -8.30 -14.68 4.38
C CYS A 118 -8.56 -14.81 5.88
N PHE A 119 -7.51 -14.97 6.68
CA PHE A 119 -7.63 -15.08 8.13
C PHE A 119 -8.21 -13.81 8.77
N VAL A 120 -7.74 -12.63 8.37
CA VAL A 120 -8.25 -11.33 8.86
C VAL A 120 -9.73 -11.15 8.51
N LEU A 121 -10.10 -11.44 7.26
CA LEU A 121 -11.47 -11.31 6.78
C LEU A 121 -12.40 -12.28 7.53
N GLU A 122 -12.03 -13.55 7.67
CA GLU A 122 -12.86 -14.54 8.35
C GLU A 122 -13.10 -14.19 9.82
N LYS A 123 -12.06 -13.74 10.54
CA LYS A 123 -12.15 -13.38 11.96
C LYS A 123 -12.90 -12.07 12.21
N ARG A 124 -12.69 -11.03 11.40
CA ARG A 124 -13.30 -9.71 11.61
C ARG A 124 -14.69 -9.59 11.00
N LEU A 125 -14.95 -10.21 9.85
CA LEU A 125 -16.29 -10.24 9.26
C LEU A 125 -17.25 -11.07 10.15
N CYS A 126 -16.81 -12.21 10.69
CA CYS A 126 -17.60 -12.98 11.66
C CYS A 126 -17.83 -12.24 12.99
N ALA A 127 -16.91 -11.38 13.42
CA ALA A 127 -17.06 -10.58 14.63
C ALA A 127 -17.98 -9.35 14.44
N LEU A 128 -18.12 -8.85 13.19
CA LEU A 128 -19.04 -7.77 12.84
C LEU A 128 -20.46 -8.27 12.52
N LEU A 129 -20.60 -9.55 12.15
CA LEU A 129 -21.88 -10.20 11.84
C LEU A 129 -22.52 -10.92 13.06
N ARG A 130 -21.98 -10.73 14.26
CA ARG A 130 -22.50 -11.29 15.52
C ARG A 130 -22.76 -10.17 16.51
#